data_AF-A0A0R2WRN0-F1
#
_entry.id   AF-A0A0R2WRN0-F1
#
_cell.length_a   1.000
_cell.length_b   1.000
_cell.length_c   1.000
_cell.angle_alpha   90.00
_cell.angle_beta   90.00
_cell.angle_gamma   90.00
#
_symmetry.space_group_name_H-M   'P 1'
#
loop_
_entity.id
_entity.type
_entity.pdbx_description
1 polymer ?
#
loop_
_entity_poly.entity_id
_entity_poly.type
_entity_poly.pdbx_seq_one_letter_code
_entity_poly.pdbx_strand_id
1 'polypeptide(L)'
;MKNFILTTAIASVLAIPAYAEGYYSGKTITYIIATSPGGGYDAYGRLIGQNLGEKLGASKVLFKNLPGAGHIIGANTLYAAKPDGLTIGTFNTGLIYAQILNQPGVQFDLNKFGWVGKASADARAIVLGTNSSLKSFDDLLNSKDKVLFAASGVGSANYTETKMLTSAMDLPVDMVPGYNGNEGEMAMMRGEVVGQVASYESLHQFVDAGNGIYVAAIGGTFEPQAINYATSEKGKALINLIDANSNLGRLTATPPGVEPAVLEELRDAYMAVLTDPDVLVRAAKMNLSIDPARGDKVVKMITAALDQSPETIAIIADALKAEAEMVQVTTEILALDDGGKEVTFSNDGVNVVGSVSGSRTQVSLNGAEASRKDLEVGMSCALEYDPASDGNEFKSIACSNNGVAPVIEGGPVKLSTQILTLGDGGKLVTFKNQDTEVVGSVSGSRTAVTLNGAEATRKDLAVGMTCDMEYDPKSEGNEFKTLSCSN
;
A
#
# COMPACT_ATOMS: atom_id res chain seq x y z
N MET A 1 13.25 52.55 85.06
CA MET A 1 13.50 51.12 84.80
C MET A 1 12.16 50.44 84.51
N LYS A 2 11.82 50.23 83.23
CA LYS A 2 10.74 49.31 82.79
C LYS A 2 11.12 48.83 81.38
N ASN A 3 11.65 47.61 81.27
CA ASN A 3 11.89 46.94 79.98
C ASN A 3 10.72 45.99 79.71
N PHE A 4 10.02 46.22 78.60
CA PHE A 4 9.08 45.26 78.01
C PHE A 4 9.87 44.32 77.10
N ILE A 5 9.81 43.02 77.38
CA ILE A 5 10.32 41.98 76.48
C ILE A 5 9.12 41.46 75.69
N LEU A 6 9.13 41.71 74.38
CA LEU A 6 8.14 41.22 73.42
C LEU A 6 8.67 39.89 72.86
N THR A 7 7.96 38.79 73.09
CA THR A 7 8.34 37.45 72.62
C THR A 7 7.72 37.22 71.23
N THR A 8 8.54 37.21 70.19
CA THR A 8 8.13 36.91 68.81
C THR A 8 8.10 35.39 68.61
N ALA A 9 6.90 34.80 68.49
CA ALA A 9 6.73 33.40 68.11
C ALA A 9 6.89 33.27 66.58
N ILE A 10 7.97 32.62 66.13
CA ILE A 10 8.19 32.26 64.73
C ILE A 10 7.35 31.02 64.42
N ALA A 11 6.27 31.20 63.67
CA ALA A 11 5.47 30.10 63.13
C ALA A 11 6.19 29.52 61.90
N SER A 12 6.87 28.38 62.06
CA SER A 12 7.43 27.60 60.97
C SER A 12 6.30 26.93 60.19
N VAL A 13 5.89 27.52 59.07
CA VAL A 13 5.01 26.88 58.09
C VAL A 13 5.80 25.77 57.42
N LEU A 14 5.50 24.52 57.79
CA LEU A 14 5.95 23.34 57.04
C LEU A 14 5.29 23.38 55.67
N ALA A 15 6.06 23.78 54.65
CA ALA A 15 5.67 23.60 53.26
C ALA A 15 5.62 22.09 52.98
N ILE A 16 4.43 21.50 53.05
CA ILE A 16 4.18 20.15 52.50
C ILE A 16 4.52 20.26 51.01
N PRO A 17 5.40 19.42 50.46
CA PRO A 17 5.60 19.40 49.02
C PRO A 17 4.25 19.06 48.40
N ALA A 18 3.66 20.01 47.69
CA ALA A 18 2.59 19.70 46.78
C ALA A 18 3.19 18.71 45.79
N TYR A 19 2.80 17.43 45.89
CA TYR A 19 3.00 16.50 44.80
C TYR A 19 2.30 17.15 43.61
N ALA A 20 3.08 17.73 42.70
CA ALA A 20 2.55 18.16 41.43
C ALA A 20 1.95 16.89 40.82
N GLU A 21 0.63 16.83 40.72
CA GLU A 21 -0.04 15.80 39.95
C GLU A 21 0.60 15.76 38.57
N GLY A 22 0.89 14.54 38.07
CA GLY A 22 1.45 14.36 36.73
C GLY A 22 0.61 15.09 35.69
N TYR A 23 1.22 15.52 34.59
CA TYR A 23 0.56 16.36 33.59
C TYR A 23 -0.79 15.78 33.18
N TYR A 24 -0.88 14.45 33.09
CA TYR A 24 -2.05 13.74 32.62
C TYR A 24 -3.15 13.51 33.66
N SER A 25 -2.92 13.82 34.95
CA SER A 25 -3.89 13.54 36.01
C SER A 25 -5.23 14.21 35.73
N GLY A 26 -6.31 13.43 35.77
CA GLY A 26 -7.66 13.92 35.52
C GLY A 26 -7.98 14.27 34.06
N LYS A 27 -7.00 14.23 33.14
CA LYS A 27 -7.18 14.58 31.72
C LYS A 27 -7.75 13.42 30.91
N THR A 28 -8.21 13.73 29.70
CA THR A 28 -8.66 12.74 28.72
C THR A 28 -7.66 12.65 27.58
N ILE A 29 -7.18 11.44 27.29
CA ILE A 29 -6.28 11.17 26.17
C ILE A 29 -7.10 10.64 25.00
N THR A 30 -6.85 11.13 23.79
CA THR A 30 -7.37 10.55 22.55
C THR A 30 -6.29 9.68 21.91
N TYR A 31 -6.61 8.42 21.63
CA TYR A 31 -5.73 7.46 20.96
C TYR A 31 -6.30 7.16 19.56
N ILE A 32 -5.64 7.69 18.54
CA ILE A 32 -5.92 7.41 17.13
C ILE A 32 -5.35 6.04 16.75
N ILE A 33 -6.19 5.20 16.17
CA ILE A 33 -5.82 3.89 15.64
C ILE A 33 -6.11 3.93 14.14
N ALA A 34 -5.08 3.89 13.30
CA ALA A 34 -5.23 4.14 11.86
C ALA A 34 -5.71 2.91 11.06
N THR A 35 -6.53 2.06 11.68
CA THR A 35 -7.14 0.85 11.11
C THR A 35 -8.58 0.69 11.61
N SER A 36 -9.35 -0.18 10.95
CA SER A 36 -10.68 -0.58 11.42
C SER A 36 -10.61 -1.33 12.77
N PRO A 37 -11.69 -1.30 13.58
CA PRO A 37 -11.75 -2.07 14.82
C PRO A 37 -11.56 -3.58 14.58
N GLY A 38 -10.98 -4.28 15.56
CA GLY A 38 -10.86 -5.75 15.55
C GLY A 38 -9.54 -6.32 15.00
N GLY A 39 -8.70 -5.51 14.34
CA GLY A 39 -7.37 -5.93 13.89
C GLY A 39 -6.27 -5.76 14.94
N GLY A 40 -5.06 -6.20 14.63
CA GLY A 40 -3.91 -6.15 15.55
C GLY A 40 -3.58 -4.75 16.09
N TYR A 41 -3.64 -3.69 15.25
CA TYR A 41 -3.42 -2.32 15.72
C TYR A 41 -4.47 -1.85 16.74
N ASP A 42 -5.72 -2.30 16.58
CA ASP A 42 -6.79 -2.01 17.53
C ASP A 42 -6.57 -2.75 18.86
N ALA A 43 -6.13 -4.02 18.80
CA ALA A 43 -5.80 -4.81 19.99
C ALA A 43 -4.63 -4.21 20.79
N TYR A 44 -3.51 -3.87 20.14
CA TYR A 44 -2.38 -3.19 20.78
C TYR A 44 -2.79 -1.83 21.36
N GLY A 45 -3.46 -1.00 20.55
CA GLY A 45 -3.87 0.34 20.97
C GLY A 45 -4.74 0.30 22.23
N ARG A 46 -5.69 -0.64 22.30
CA ARG A 46 -6.56 -0.80 23.48
C ARG A 46 -5.82 -1.33 24.70
N LEU A 47 -4.99 -2.37 24.53
CA LEU A 47 -4.18 -2.91 25.63
C LEU A 47 -3.26 -1.83 26.22
N ILE A 48 -2.52 -1.13 25.36
CA ILE A 48 -1.56 -0.12 25.80
C ILE A 48 -2.31 1.10 26.36
N GLY A 49 -3.29 1.62 25.63
CA GLY A 49 -4.01 2.83 25.99
C GLY A 49 -4.70 2.74 27.34
N GLN A 50 -5.36 1.62 27.66
CA GLN A 50 -6.01 1.44 28.96
C GLN A 50 -5.01 1.51 30.12
N ASN A 51 -3.93 0.72 30.03
CA ASN A 51 -2.89 0.69 31.07
C ASN A 51 -2.10 1.99 31.14
N LEU A 52 -1.91 2.67 30.01
CA LEU A 52 -1.25 3.97 29.94
C LEU A 52 -2.09 5.05 30.63
N GLY A 53 -3.40 5.05 30.42
CA GLY A 53 -4.31 5.97 31.10
C GLY A 53 -4.27 5.79 32.62
N GLU A 54 -4.34 4.55 33.10
CA GLU A 54 -4.21 4.22 34.52
C GLU A 54 -2.85 4.65 35.09
N LYS A 55 -1.75 4.35 34.39
CA LYS A 55 -0.39 4.71 34.81
C LYS A 55 -0.18 6.21 34.93
N LEU A 56 -0.81 6.98 34.05
CA LEU A 56 -0.74 8.44 33.98
C LEU A 56 -1.74 9.16 34.89
N GLY A 57 -2.66 8.44 35.54
CA GLY A 57 -3.77 9.04 36.29
C GLY A 57 -4.79 9.76 35.41
N ALA A 58 -4.83 9.47 34.11
CA ALA A 58 -5.81 10.05 33.21
C ALA A 58 -7.22 9.56 33.55
N SER A 59 -8.21 10.45 33.50
CA SER A 59 -9.61 10.11 33.76
C SER A 59 -10.17 9.12 32.74
N LYS A 60 -9.71 9.21 31.48
CA LYS A 60 -10.22 8.41 30.37
C LYS A 60 -9.25 8.37 29.19
N VAL A 61 -9.28 7.25 28.46
CA VAL A 61 -8.70 7.13 27.12
C VAL A 61 -9.82 6.91 26.09
N LEU A 62 -9.87 7.76 25.07
CA LEU A 62 -10.82 7.70 23.96
C LEU A 62 -10.14 7.09 22.74
N PHE A 63 -10.61 5.93 22.29
CA PHE A 63 -10.10 5.29 21.09
C PHE A 63 -10.84 5.80 19.85
N LYS A 64 -10.10 6.23 18.82
CA LYS A 64 -10.65 6.72 17.56
C LYS A 64 -10.03 5.96 16.38
N ASN A 65 -10.79 5.05 15.79
CA ASN A 65 -10.37 4.35 14.57
C ASN A 65 -10.51 5.28 13.36
N LEU A 66 -9.42 5.47 12.61
CA LEU A 66 -9.33 6.31 11.40
C LEU A 66 -8.61 5.53 10.28
N PRO A 67 -9.25 4.51 9.68
CA PRO A 67 -8.67 3.74 8.58
C PRO A 67 -8.55 4.56 7.29
N GLY A 68 -7.78 4.01 6.34
CA GLY A 68 -7.71 4.49 4.95
C GLY A 68 -6.30 4.87 4.50
N ALA A 69 -6.05 4.71 3.19
CA ALA A 69 -4.79 4.99 2.52
C ALA A 69 -3.55 4.42 3.24
N GLY A 70 -3.63 3.21 3.78
CA GLY A 70 -2.48 2.56 4.43
C GLY A 70 -1.97 3.27 5.68
N HIS A 71 -2.85 3.88 6.48
CA HIS A 71 -2.60 4.70 7.68
C HIS A 71 -2.34 6.19 7.41
N ILE A 72 -2.22 6.64 6.15
CA ILE A 72 -1.93 8.05 5.82
C ILE A 72 -3.01 8.99 6.38
N ILE A 73 -4.29 8.62 6.33
CA ILE A 73 -5.38 9.45 6.87
C ILE A 73 -5.21 9.68 8.38
N GLY A 74 -4.97 8.61 9.13
CA GLY A 74 -4.73 8.68 10.58
C GLY A 74 -3.47 9.49 10.92
N ALA A 75 -2.39 9.31 10.16
CA ALA A 75 -1.12 10.01 10.37
C ALA A 75 -1.24 11.51 10.10
N ASN A 76 -1.85 11.90 8.98
CA ASN A 76 -2.14 13.30 8.66
C ASN A 76 -3.02 13.94 9.75
N THR A 77 -4.04 13.21 10.21
CA THR A 77 -4.93 13.69 11.27
C THR A 77 -4.18 13.95 12.58
N LEU A 78 -3.29 13.03 12.98
CA LEU A 78 -2.46 13.24 14.17
C LEU A 78 -1.49 14.40 13.96
N TYR A 79 -0.83 14.48 12.79
CA TYR A 79 0.16 15.51 12.51
C TYR A 79 -0.43 16.92 12.59
N ALA A 80 -1.70 17.10 12.20
CA ALA A 80 -2.42 18.36 12.28
C ALA A 80 -3.10 18.62 13.65
N ALA A 81 -3.05 17.67 14.60
CA ALA A 81 -3.69 17.82 15.90
C ALA A 81 -2.92 18.80 16.81
N LYS A 82 -3.59 19.24 17.89
CA LYS A 82 -2.97 20.16 18.85
C LYS A 82 -1.78 19.50 19.54
N PRO A 83 -0.64 20.19 19.68
CA PRO A 83 0.54 19.65 20.36
C PRO A 83 0.44 19.79 21.90
N ASP A 84 -0.72 19.45 22.46
CA ASP A 84 -0.96 19.50 23.91
C ASP A 84 -0.62 18.18 24.62
N GLY A 85 -0.11 17.18 23.90
CA GLY A 85 0.23 15.87 24.45
C GLY A 85 -0.97 14.98 24.78
N LEU A 86 -2.21 15.43 24.54
CA LEU A 86 -3.44 14.69 24.83
C LEU A 86 -3.98 13.89 23.64
N THR A 87 -3.35 14.01 22.47
CA THR A 87 -3.63 13.16 21.32
C THR A 87 -2.40 12.34 20.99
N ILE A 88 -2.57 11.02 20.92
CA ILE A 88 -1.55 10.07 20.46
C ILE A 88 -2.10 9.23 19.32
N GLY A 89 -1.24 8.62 18.51
CA GLY A 89 -1.67 7.72 17.45
C GLY A 89 -0.70 6.59 17.22
N THR A 90 -1.21 5.45 16.71
CA THR A 90 -0.39 4.29 16.33
C THR A 90 -0.40 4.03 14.84
N PHE A 91 0.78 3.70 14.29
CA PHE A 91 1.01 3.60 12.85
C PHE A 91 1.88 2.41 12.46
N ASN A 92 1.78 2.04 11.18
CA ASN A 92 2.59 1.01 10.56
C ASN A 92 3.86 1.60 9.91
N THR A 93 4.73 0.71 9.46
CA THR A 93 5.97 1.03 8.73
C THR A 93 5.72 1.51 7.30
N GLY A 94 4.50 1.33 6.77
CA GLY A 94 4.06 1.80 5.45
C GLY A 94 4.29 3.29 5.24
N LEU A 95 4.12 4.08 6.32
CA LEU A 95 4.35 5.53 6.29
C LEU A 95 5.80 5.91 5.96
N ILE A 96 6.78 5.05 6.28
CA ILE A 96 8.19 5.28 5.96
C ILE A 96 8.37 5.24 4.45
N TYR A 97 7.86 4.20 3.80
CA TYR A 97 7.88 4.08 2.34
C TYR A 97 7.10 5.23 1.68
N ALA A 98 5.90 5.54 2.19
CA ALA A 98 5.08 6.63 1.67
C ALA A 98 5.83 7.98 1.69
N GLN A 99 6.57 8.28 2.76
CA GLN A 99 7.36 9.50 2.86
C GLN A 99 8.59 9.48 1.94
N ILE A 100 9.36 8.37 1.90
CA ILE A 100 10.54 8.25 1.04
C ILE A 100 10.18 8.44 -0.44
N LEU A 101 9.01 7.92 -0.84
CA LEU A 101 8.55 7.93 -2.22
C LEU A 101 7.72 9.16 -2.58
N ASN A 102 7.53 10.10 -1.65
CA ASN A 102 6.66 11.27 -1.83
C ASN A 102 5.25 10.88 -2.32
N GLN A 103 4.68 9.84 -1.72
CA GLN A 103 3.37 9.34 -2.11
C GLN A 103 2.31 10.45 -2.01
N PRO A 104 1.41 10.59 -3.01
CA PRO A 104 0.33 11.56 -2.95
C PRO A 104 -0.49 11.45 -1.66
N GLY A 105 -0.85 12.59 -1.09
CA GLY A 105 -1.64 12.64 0.15
C GLY A 105 -0.81 12.58 1.44
N VAL A 106 0.50 12.33 1.39
CA VAL A 106 1.36 12.50 2.57
C VAL A 106 1.45 13.99 2.94
N GLN A 107 0.99 14.35 4.14
CA GLN A 107 1.01 15.71 4.70
C GLN A 107 1.71 15.75 6.07
N PHE A 108 2.46 14.70 6.40
CA PHE A 108 3.24 14.58 7.63
C PHE A 108 4.73 14.53 7.33
N ASP A 109 5.54 14.72 8.37
CA ASP A 109 6.97 14.44 8.38
C ASP A 109 7.29 13.57 9.59
N LEU A 110 7.69 12.32 9.33
CA LEU A 110 8.01 11.33 10.34
C LEU A 110 9.18 11.74 11.25
N ASN A 111 10.06 12.63 10.80
CA ASN A 111 11.13 13.18 11.65
C ASN A 111 10.62 14.22 12.68
N LYS A 112 9.39 14.72 12.51
CA LYS A 112 8.83 15.79 13.36
C LYS A 112 7.82 15.31 14.39
N PHE A 113 7.28 14.10 14.26
CA PHE A 113 6.41 13.54 15.29
C PHE A 113 7.13 13.43 16.64
N GLY A 114 6.37 13.62 17.73
CA GLY A 114 6.85 13.30 19.06
C GLY A 114 6.74 11.80 19.31
N TRP A 115 7.73 11.02 18.86
CA TRP A 115 7.72 9.57 19.04
C TRP A 115 7.70 9.20 20.53
N VAL A 116 6.69 8.43 20.93
CA VAL A 116 6.51 7.92 22.29
C VAL A 116 7.26 6.60 22.45
N GLY A 117 7.17 5.73 21.45
CA GLY A 117 7.86 4.45 21.44
C GLY A 117 7.28 3.48 20.40
N LYS A 118 7.78 2.25 20.43
CA LYS A 118 7.27 1.10 19.67
C LYS A 118 6.87 0.02 20.66
N ALA A 119 5.80 -0.74 20.36
CA ALA A 119 5.35 -1.82 21.24
C ALA A 119 5.93 -3.19 20.90
N SER A 120 6.24 -3.43 19.62
CA SER A 120 6.69 -4.73 19.13
C SER A 120 7.60 -4.58 17.91
N ALA A 121 8.24 -5.67 17.49
CA ALA A 121 8.59 -5.85 16.09
C ALA A 121 7.36 -6.34 15.31
N ASP A 122 7.42 -6.30 13.98
CA ASP A 122 6.32 -6.63 13.08
C ASP A 122 6.84 -7.55 11.97
N ALA A 123 7.50 -8.64 12.37
CA ALA A 123 8.08 -9.62 11.47
C ALA A 123 7.03 -10.07 10.44
N ARG A 124 7.42 -10.16 9.17
CA ARG A 124 6.48 -10.51 8.11
C ARG A 124 6.39 -12.01 7.95
N ALA A 125 5.19 -12.46 7.66
CA ALA A 125 4.91 -13.83 7.30
C ALA A 125 4.21 -13.86 5.96
N ILE A 126 4.64 -14.79 5.11
CA ILE A 126 3.99 -15.14 3.85
C ILE A 126 3.11 -16.34 4.18
N VAL A 127 1.80 -16.17 4.02
CA VAL A 127 0.81 -17.21 4.34
C VAL A 127 0.03 -17.58 3.09
N LEU A 128 -0.10 -18.88 2.85
CA LEU A 128 -0.97 -19.44 1.83
C LEU A 128 -2.21 -20.07 2.48
N GLY A 129 -3.36 -19.98 1.83
CA GLY A 129 -4.60 -20.61 2.31
C GLY A 129 -4.51 -22.13 2.22
N THR A 130 -5.12 -22.84 3.17
CA THR A 130 -5.16 -24.32 3.12
C THR A 130 -5.97 -24.85 1.93
N ASN A 131 -6.82 -24.02 1.31
CA ASN A 131 -7.54 -24.34 0.07
C ASN A 131 -6.71 -24.12 -1.22
N SER A 132 -5.55 -23.45 -1.13
CA SER A 132 -4.64 -23.28 -2.28
C SER A 132 -4.02 -24.62 -2.70
N SER A 133 -3.63 -24.79 -3.97
CA SER A 133 -2.78 -25.92 -4.38
C SER A 133 -1.32 -25.75 -3.93
N LEU A 134 -0.89 -24.50 -3.65
CA LEU A 134 0.45 -24.17 -3.18
C LEU A 134 0.55 -24.39 -1.66
N LYS A 135 1.62 -25.07 -1.20
CA LYS A 135 1.80 -25.45 0.21
C LYS A 135 3.15 -25.06 0.82
N SER A 136 4.06 -24.56 -0.01
CA SER A 136 5.40 -24.15 0.40
C SER A 136 5.84 -22.89 -0.34
N PHE A 137 6.93 -22.28 0.13
CA PHE A 137 7.49 -21.11 -0.56
C PHE A 137 8.15 -21.53 -1.88
N ASP A 138 8.71 -22.74 -1.93
CA ASP A 138 9.18 -23.35 -3.18
C ASP A 138 8.05 -23.54 -4.20
N ASP A 139 6.84 -23.93 -3.78
CA ASP A 139 5.69 -24.01 -4.70
C ASP A 139 5.36 -22.64 -5.29
N LEU A 140 5.40 -21.59 -4.46
CA LEU A 140 5.14 -20.21 -4.90
C LEU A 140 6.22 -19.71 -5.86
N LEU A 141 7.50 -19.94 -5.55
CA LEU A 141 8.64 -19.58 -6.41
C LEU A 141 8.58 -20.29 -7.77
N ASN A 142 8.12 -21.55 -7.79
CA ASN A 142 8.08 -22.36 -9.00
C ASN A 142 6.76 -22.29 -9.78
N SER A 143 5.76 -21.58 -9.25
CA SER A 143 4.45 -21.43 -9.89
C SER A 143 4.61 -20.82 -11.29
N LYS A 144 3.88 -21.38 -12.27
CA LYS A 144 3.87 -20.88 -13.65
C LYS A 144 2.73 -19.90 -13.90
N ASP A 145 1.68 -20.04 -13.12
CA ASP A 145 0.53 -19.15 -13.17
C ASP A 145 0.71 -18.02 -12.16
N LYS A 146 0.27 -16.83 -12.56
CA LYS A 146 0.11 -15.72 -11.62
C LYS A 146 -0.97 -16.06 -10.60
N VAL A 147 -0.71 -15.74 -9.34
CA VAL A 147 -1.67 -15.94 -8.24
C VAL A 147 -1.99 -14.63 -7.54
N LEU A 148 -3.20 -14.55 -6.99
CA LEU A 148 -3.69 -13.34 -6.32
C LEU A 148 -3.44 -13.39 -4.83
N PHE A 149 -2.87 -12.32 -4.28
CA PHE A 149 -2.69 -12.10 -2.85
C PHE A 149 -3.63 -11.00 -2.35
N ALA A 150 -4.17 -11.14 -1.14
CA ALA A 150 -4.84 -10.03 -0.47
C ALA A 150 -3.81 -9.00 0.01
N ALA A 151 -4.16 -7.73 -0.16
CA ALA A 151 -3.42 -6.60 0.40
C ALA A 151 -4.38 -5.53 0.93
N SER A 152 -3.88 -4.64 1.79
CA SER A 152 -4.66 -3.48 2.24
C SER A 152 -4.70 -2.41 1.14
N GLY A 153 -4.56 -1.12 1.45
CA GLY A 153 -4.48 -0.09 0.41
C GLY A 153 -3.10 -0.01 -0.25
N VAL A 154 -2.99 0.63 -1.42
CA VAL A 154 -1.72 0.83 -2.15
C VAL A 154 -0.61 1.48 -1.29
N GLY A 155 -0.97 2.34 -0.33
CA GLY A 155 -0.01 2.97 0.61
C GLY A 155 0.32 2.14 1.85
N SER A 156 -0.16 0.90 1.96
CA SER A 156 0.06 0.07 3.14
C SER A 156 1.41 -0.62 3.12
N ALA A 157 1.91 -0.95 4.31
CA ALA A 157 3.14 -1.72 4.48
C ALA A 157 3.05 -3.08 3.75
N ASN A 158 1.96 -3.83 3.94
CA ASN A 158 1.80 -5.13 3.29
C ASN A 158 1.77 -5.02 1.76
N TYR A 159 1.06 -4.05 1.18
CA TYR A 159 1.07 -3.88 -0.29
C TYR A 159 2.48 -3.56 -0.81
N THR A 160 3.13 -2.58 -0.18
CA THR A 160 4.47 -2.10 -0.57
C THR A 160 5.52 -3.20 -0.44
N GLU A 161 5.56 -3.86 0.72
CA GLU A 161 6.55 -4.89 1.01
C GLU A 161 6.27 -6.17 0.20
N THR A 162 5.00 -6.47 -0.13
CA THR A 162 4.68 -7.56 -1.07
C THR A 162 5.20 -7.23 -2.45
N LYS A 163 4.97 -6.04 -3.02
CA LYS A 163 5.58 -5.63 -4.31
C LYS A 163 7.11 -5.72 -4.29
N MET A 164 7.72 -5.29 -3.19
CA MET A 164 9.16 -5.42 -3.00
C MET A 164 9.59 -6.88 -3.00
N LEU A 165 8.88 -7.75 -2.29
CA LEU A 165 9.15 -9.19 -2.24
C LEU A 165 8.96 -9.86 -3.61
N THR A 166 7.89 -9.52 -4.35
CA THR A 166 7.66 -10.07 -5.68
C THR A 166 8.74 -9.61 -6.66
N SER A 167 9.17 -8.36 -6.61
CA SER A 167 10.30 -7.85 -7.41
C SER A 167 11.65 -8.42 -6.98
N ALA A 168 11.81 -8.75 -5.69
CA ALA A 168 13.05 -9.31 -5.14
C ALA A 168 13.32 -10.75 -5.62
N MET A 169 12.25 -11.51 -5.87
CA MET A 169 12.33 -12.95 -6.12
C MET A 169 11.59 -13.40 -7.39
N ASP A 170 11.15 -12.46 -8.22
CA ASP A 170 10.36 -12.70 -9.43
C ASP A 170 9.13 -13.58 -9.15
N LEU A 171 8.45 -13.36 -8.02
CA LEU A 171 7.28 -14.15 -7.64
C LEU A 171 6.12 -13.86 -8.60
N PRO A 172 5.38 -14.88 -9.05
CA PRO A 172 4.22 -14.73 -9.92
C PRO A 172 2.99 -14.33 -9.08
N VAL A 173 3.07 -13.20 -8.38
CA VAL A 173 2.04 -12.73 -7.45
C VAL A 173 1.55 -11.35 -7.87
N ASP A 174 0.24 -11.24 -8.10
CA ASP A 174 -0.48 -9.97 -8.15
C ASP A 174 -1.25 -9.76 -6.84
N MET A 175 -1.64 -8.52 -6.57
CA MET A 175 -2.34 -8.17 -5.34
C MET A 175 -3.71 -7.57 -5.62
N VAL A 176 -4.67 -7.96 -4.80
CA VAL A 176 -5.98 -7.34 -4.72
C VAL A 176 -5.98 -6.45 -3.47
N PRO A 177 -5.98 -5.11 -3.62
CA PRO A 177 -6.05 -4.20 -2.47
C PRO A 177 -7.48 -4.07 -1.93
N GLY A 178 -7.62 -3.39 -0.79
CA GLY A 178 -8.91 -3.05 -0.18
C GLY A 178 -9.29 -3.83 1.07
N TYR A 179 -8.46 -4.79 1.50
CA TYR A 179 -8.67 -5.57 2.72
C TYR A 179 -8.17 -4.80 3.95
N ASN A 180 -9.08 -4.36 4.85
CA ASN A 180 -8.79 -3.40 5.92
C ASN A 180 -8.84 -4.00 7.34
N GLY A 181 -8.69 -5.31 7.43
CA GLY A 181 -8.91 -6.11 8.63
C GLY A 181 -8.78 -7.58 8.30
N ASN A 182 -9.69 -8.41 8.81
CA ASN A 182 -9.66 -9.86 8.60
C ASN A 182 -10.33 -10.33 7.29
N GLU A 183 -10.72 -9.40 6.41
CA GLU A 183 -11.43 -9.72 5.18
C GLU A 183 -10.55 -10.49 4.19
N GLY A 184 -9.23 -10.29 4.24
CA GLY A 184 -8.27 -11.00 3.41
C GLY A 184 -8.21 -12.49 3.75
N GLU A 185 -8.19 -12.83 5.05
CA GLU A 185 -8.27 -14.21 5.54
C GLU A 185 -9.58 -14.87 5.09
N MET A 186 -10.70 -14.15 5.18
CA MET A 186 -11.98 -14.67 4.72
C MET A 186 -12.00 -14.92 3.20
N ALA A 187 -11.37 -14.05 2.40
CA ALA A 187 -11.23 -14.23 0.95
C ALA A 187 -10.34 -15.44 0.62
N MET A 188 -9.27 -15.67 1.40
CA MET A 188 -8.44 -16.87 1.31
C MET A 188 -9.23 -18.16 1.60
N MET A 189 -10.11 -18.14 2.61
CA MET A 189 -10.99 -19.28 2.90
C MET A 189 -11.97 -19.58 1.77
N ARG A 190 -12.46 -18.53 1.08
CA ARG A 190 -13.35 -18.67 -0.08
C ARG A 190 -12.60 -19.05 -1.36
N GLY A 191 -11.27 -18.94 -1.39
CA GLY A 191 -10.44 -19.22 -2.56
C GLY A 191 -10.40 -18.08 -3.59
N GLU A 192 -10.81 -16.87 -3.22
CA GLU A 192 -10.77 -15.67 -4.09
C GLU A 192 -9.34 -15.15 -4.27
N VAL A 193 -8.50 -15.35 -3.25
CA VAL A 193 -7.06 -15.10 -3.24
C VAL A 193 -6.36 -16.31 -2.62
N VAL A 194 -5.11 -16.58 -2.98
CA VAL A 194 -4.39 -17.77 -2.51
C VAL A 194 -3.55 -17.51 -1.26
N GLY A 195 -3.23 -16.25 -0.98
CA GLY A 195 -2.27 -15.88 0.06
C GLY A 195 -2.30 -14.41 0.45
N GLN A 196 -1.45 -14.05 1.41
CA GLN A 196 -1.11 -12.67 1.74
C GLN A 196 0.25 -12.59 2.45
N VAL A 197 0.86 -11.42 2.42
CA VAL A 197 1.98 -11.07 3.30
C VAL A 197 1.46 -10.10 4.35
N ALA A 198 1.62 -10.43 5.63
CA ALA A 198 1.29 -9.51 6.71
C ALA A 198 2.18 -9.77 7.93
N SER A 199 1.95 -9.06 9.02
CA SER A 199 2.64 -9.33 10.28
C SER A 199 2.29 -10.72 10.79
N TYR A 200 3.28 -11.47 11.27
CA TYR A 200 3.11 -12.79 11.86
C TYR A 200 1.99 -12.80 12.92
N GLU A 201 1.98 -11.79 13.80
CA GLU A 201 1.00 -11.61 14.88
C GLU A 201 -0.43 -11.30 14.40
N SER A 202 -0.62 -10.87 13.15
CA SER A 202 -1.99 -10.68 12.64
C SER A 202 -2.54 -12.00 12.07
N LEU A 203 -1.66 -12.86 11.55
CA LEU A 203 -2.05 -14.07 10.84
C LEU A 203 -2.14 -15.31 11.74
N HIS A 204 -1.63 -15.26 12.97
CA HIS A 204 -1.54 -16.45 13.81
C HIS A 204 -2.91 -17.06 14.11
N GLN A 205 -3.95 -16.26 14.40
CA GLN A 205 -5.30 -16.81 14.67
C GLN A 205 -5.84 -17.61 13.48
N PHE A 206 -5.56 -17.12 12.27
CA PHE A 206 -5.97 -17.76 11.03
C PHE A 206 -5.23 -19.08 10.78
N VAL A 207 -3.92 -19.09 11.03
CA VAL A 207 -3.07 -20.28 10.90
C VAL A 207 -3.36 -21.30 12.00
N ASP A 208 -3.45 -20.87 13.26
CA ASP A 208 -3.77 -21.70 14.44
C ASP A 208 -5.14 -22.40 14.30
N ALA A 209 -6.09 -21.74 13.63
CA ALA A 209 -7.39 -22.31 13.30
C ALA A 209 -7.35 -23.35 12.15
N GLY A 210 -6.19 -23.57 11.53
CA GLY A 210 -5.99 -24.52 10.45
C GLY A 210 -6.41 -24.02 9.06
N ASN A 211 -6.58 -22.70 8.88
CA ASN A 211 -7.02 -22.11 7.61
C ASN A 211 -5.86 -21.60 6.74
N GLY A 212 -4.66 -21.45 7.32
CA GLY A 212 -3.47 -20.95 6.63
C GLY A 212 -2.23 -21.79 6.90
N ILE A 213 -1.23 -21.62 6.04
CA ILE A 213 0.10 -22.23 6.15
C ILE A 213 1.13 -21.12 6.04
N TYR A 214 1.95 -20.94 7.07
CA TYR A 214 3.15 -20.11 6.98
C TYR A 214 4.15 -20.79 6.05
N VAL A 215 4.50 -20.14 4.95
CA VAL A 215 5.43 -20.71 3.97
C VAL A 215 6.82 -20.10 4.01
N ALA A 216 6.93 -18.84 4.43
CA ALA A 216 8.21 -18.18 4.73
C ALA A 216 7.98 -16.94 5.61
N ALA A 217 9.04 -16.43 6.24
CA ALA A 217 9.03 -15.20 7.00
C ALA A 217 10.11 -14.21 6.54
N ILE A 218 9.96 -12.94 6.91
CA ILE A 218 10.99 -11.90 6.78
C ILE A 218 11.16 -11.27 8.16
N GLY A 219 12.31 -11.54 8.78
CA GLY A 219 12.59 -11.18 10.16
C GLY A 219 11.96 -12.15 11.16
N GLY A 220 12.14 -11.86 12.46
CA GLY A 220 11.67 -12.72 13.54
C GLY A 220 12.41 -14.06 13.62
N THR A 221 11.74 -15.08 14.14
CA THR A 221 12.35 -16.41 14.42
C THR A 221 11.70 -17.57 13.66
N PHE A 222 10.64 -17.31 12.89
CA PHE A 222 9.95 -18.33 12.11
C PHE A 222 10.79 -18.76 10.90
N GLU A 223 10.90 -20.05 10.64
CA GLU A 223 11.60 -20.58 9.47
C GLU A 223 10.61 -21.28 8.51
N PRO A 224 10.83 -21.22 7.19
CA PRO A 224 12.02 -20.70 6.55
C PRO A 224 12.02 -19.17 6.36
N GLN A 225 13.19 -18.53 6.42
CA GLN A 225 13.34 -17.12 6.10
C GLN A 225 13.45 -16.89 4.59
N ALA A 226 12.70 -15.91 4.07
CA ALA A 226 12.66 -15.55 2.65
C ALA A 226 14.05 -15.16 2.11
N ILE A 227 14.89 -14.52 2.94
CA ILE A 227 16.27 -14.16 2.57
C ILE A 227 17.11 -15.37 2.11
N ASN A 228 16.80 -16.57 2.61
CA ASN A 228 17.51 -17.80 2.25
C ASN A 228 17.23 -18.24 0.80
N TYR A 229 16.20 -17.69 0.17
CA TYR A 229 15.83 -17.94 -1.23
C TYR A 229 16.35 -16.86 -2.19
N ALA A 230 16.84 -15.73 -1.67
CA ALA A 230 17.25 -14.59 -2.47
C ALA A 230 18.64 -14.80 -3.09
N THR A 231 18.69 -14.95 -4.42
CA THR A 231 19.95 -15.17 -5.15
C THR A 231 20.57 -13.89 -5.67
N SER A 232 19.76 -12.89 -6.03
CA SER A 232 20.22 -11.61 -6.59
C SER A 232 20.58 -10.60 -5.50
N GLU A 233 21.52 -9.70 -5.78
CA GLU A 233 21.89 -8.61 -4.86
C GLU A 233 20.73 -7.63 -4.65
N LYS A 234 19.95 -7.33 -5.71
CA LYS A 234 18.69 -6.56 -5.62
C LYS A 234 17.72 -7.24 -4.65
N GLY A 235 17.53 -8.56 -4.79
CA GLY A 235 16.61 -9.33 -3.95
C GLY A 235 17.00 -9.31 -2.48
N LYS A 236 18.29 -9.56 -2.18
CA LYS A 236 18.81 -9.47 -0.82
C LYS A 236 18.64 -8.08 -0.22
N ALA A 237 18.94 -7.03 -0.99
CA ALA A 237 18.81 -5.65 -0.54
C ALA A 237 17.35 -5.30 -0.18
N LEU A 238 16.39 -5.68 -1.02
CA LEU A 238 14.96 -5.46 -0.79
C LEU A 238 14.46 -6.22 0.46
N ILE A 239 14.83 -7.49 0.62
CA ILE A 239 14.39 -8.30 1.77
C ILE A 239 15.02 -7.80 3.06
N ASN A 240 16.31 -7.44 3.05
CA ASN A 240 16.97 -6.86 4.21
C ASN A 240 16.35 -5.51 4.61
N LEU A 241 15.87 -4.72 3.63
CA LEU A 241 15.15 -3.49 3.91
C LEU A 241 13.78 -3.77 4.56
N ILE A 242 13.05 -4.78 4.07
CA ILE A 242 11.78 -5.20 4.69
C ILE A 242 12.04 -5.67 6.14
N ASP A 243 13.06 -6.50 6.37
CA ASP A 243 13.44 -6.97 7.70
C ASP A 243 13.83 -5.81 8.63
N ALA A 244 14.71 -4.91 8.17
CA ALA A 244 15.12 -3.73 8.93
C ALA A 244 13.91 -2.89 9.35
N ASN A 245 12.96 -2.65 8.44
CA ASN A 245 11.74 -1.93 8.75
C ASN A 245 10.78 -2.72 9.64
N SER A 246 10.77 -4.05 9.57
CA SER A 246 9.94 -4.89 10.46
C SER A 246 10.26 -4.66 11.94
N ASN A 247 11.48 -4.22 12.27
CA ASN A 247 11.86 -3.87 13.64
C ASN A 247 11.20 -2.58 14.18
N LEU A 248 10.55 -1.78 13.31
CA LEU A 248 9.81 -0.56 13.63
C LEU A 248 8.30 -0.83 13.79
N GLY A 249 7.94 -1.94 14.42
CA GLY A 249 6.55 -2.37 14.60
C GLY A 249 5.75 -1.55 15.60
N ARG A 250 4.45 -1.35 15.35
CA ARG A 250 3.48 -0.79 16.31
C ARG A 250 3.95 0.54 16.93
N LEU A 251 4.35 1.48 16.07
CA LEU A 251 4.85 2.78 16.50
C LEU A 251 3.74 3.60 17.14
N THR A 252 4.06 4.37 18.17
CA THR A 252 3.15 5.33 18.81
C THR A 252 3.81 6.71 18.88
N ALA A 253 3.05 7.74 18.51
CA ALA A 253 3.53 9.13 18.46
C ALA A 253 2.49 10.12 19.00
N THR A 254 2.97 11.31 19.39
CA THR A 254 2.21 12.55 19.53
C THR A 254 2.38 13.42 18.28
N PRO A 255 1.56 14.47 18.07
CA PRO A 255 1.81 15.49 17.06
C PRO A 255 3.17 16.19 17.25
N PRO A 256 3.70 16.86 16.21
CA PRO A 256 4.90 17.69 16.34
C PRO A 256 4.74 18.83 17.35
N GLY A 257 5.78 19.09 18.14
CA GLY A 257 5.85 20.28 19.01
C GLY A 257 5.21 20.13 20.39
N VAL A 258 4.87 18.92 20.82
CA VAL A 258 4.51 18.66 22.23
C VAL A 258 5.65 19.09 23.13
N GLU A 259 5.32 19.70 24.27
CA GLU A 259 6.28 20.18 25.25
C GLU A 259 7.18 19.01 25.72
N PRO A 260 8.52 19.19 25.78
CA PRO A 260 9.43 18.09 26.06
C PRO A 260 9.16 17.33 27.37
N ALA A 261 8.82 18.00 28.47
CA ALA A 261 8.53 17.32 29.73
C ALA A 261 7.24 16.49 29.65
N VAL A 262 6.20 16.98 28.96
CA VAL A 262 4.98 16.21 28.67
C VAL A 262 5.28 14.95 27.85
N LEU A 263 6.12 15.07 26.82
CA LEU A 263 6.52 13.93 26.00
C LEU A 263 7.38 12.92 26.78
N GLU A 264 8.28 13.38 27.67
CA GLU A 264 9.07 12.50 28.52
C GLU A 264 8.21 11.74 29.54
N GLU A 265 7.24 12.39 30.18
CA GLU A 265 6.28 11.71 31.07
C GLU A 265 5.53 10.60 30.32
N LEU A 266 5.10 10.89 29.09
CA LEU A 266 4.42 9.92 28.24
C LEU A 266 5.34 8.75 27.83
N ARG A 267 6.62 9.01 27.50
CA ARG A 267 7.62 7.99 27.18
C ARG A 267 7.92 7.09 28.37
N ASP A 268 8.07 7.67 29.56
CA ASP A 268 8.28 6.94 30.81
C ASP A 268 7.10 6.02 31.12
N ALA A 269 5.88 6.55 31.05
CA ALA A 269 4.68 5.78 31.31
C ALA A 269 4.48 4.66 30.28
N TYR A 270 4.72 4.94 28.99
CA TYR A 270 4.62 3.96 27.91
C TYR A 270 5.58 2.77 28.12
N MET A 271 6.83 3.04 28.47
CA MET A 271 7.80 1.98 28.76
C MET A 271 7.47 1.21 30.04
N ALA A 272 7.00 1.90 31.09
CA ALA A 272 6.56 1.25 32.31
C ALA A 272 5.39 0.29 32.05
N VAL A 273 4.41 0.67 31.21
CA VAL A 273 3.31 -0.21 30.81
C VAL A 273 3.82 -1.43 30.04
N LEU A 274 4.71 -1.24 29.07
CA LEU A 274 5.20 -2.33 28.22
C LEU A 274 6.22 -3.25 28.92
N THR A 275 6.65 -2.91 30.13
CA THR A 275 7.53 -3.74 30.95
C THR A 275 6.84 -4.24 32.22
N ASP A 276 5.56 -3.92 32.39
CA ASP A 276 4.75 -4.36 33.52
C ASP A 276 4.42 -5.86 33.38
N PRO A 277 4.74 -6.70 34.40
CA PRO A 277 4.50 -8.14 34.33
C PRO A 277 3.04 -8.53 34.05
N ASP A 278 2.05 -7.80 34.59
CA ASP A 278 0.64 -8.11 34.39
C ASP A 278 0.17 -7.71 32.99
N VAL A 279 0.77 -6.65 32.42
CA VAL A 279 0.57 -6.30 31.00
C VAL A 279 1.19 -7.36 30.10
N LEU A 280 2.41 -7.83 30.37
CA LEU A 280 3.08 -8.87 29.60
C LEU A 280 2.29 -10.19 29.62
N VAL A 281 1.74 -10.59 30.77
CA VAL A 281 0.87 -11.79 30.87
C VAL A 281 -0.42 -11.62 30.06
N ARG A 282 -1.04 -10.43 30.09
CA ARG A 282 -2.24 -10.16 29.28
C ARG A 282 -1.92 -10.13 27.79
N ALA A 283 -0.82 -9.49 27.39
CA ALA A 283 -0.35 -9.46 26.01
C ALA A 283 -0.13 -10.88 25.48
N ALA A 284 0.56 -11.73 26.24
CA ALA A 284 0.79 -13.13 25.89
C ALA A 284 -0.54 -13.92 25.73
N LYS A 285 -1.52 -13.72 26.60
CA LYS A 285 -2.86 -14.34 26.46
C LYS A 285 -3.62 -13.86 25.23
N MET A 286 -3.34 -12.65 24.77
CA MET A 286 -3.88 -12.08 23.54
C MET A 286 -3.01 -12.41 22.32
N ASN A 287 -1.91 -13.16 22.49
CA ASN A 287 -0.89 -13.43 21.47
C ASN A 287 -0.29 -12.16 20.85
N LEU A 288 -0.15 -11.12 21.67
CA LEU A 288 0.54 -9.89 21.30
C LEU A 288 1.99 -9.96 21.79
N SER A 289 2.93 -10.03 20.85
CA SER A 289 4.37 -9.90 21.11
C SER A 289 4.69 -8.53 21.71
N ILE A 290 5.60 -8.49 22.68
CA ILE A 290 6.06 -7.23 23.28
C ILE A 290 7.57 -7.17 23.15
N ASP A 291 8.02 -6.26 22.29
CA ASP A 291 9.44 -5.92 22.06
C ASP A 291 9.55 -4.39 22.01
N PRO A 292 9.58 -3.73 23.18
CA PRO A 292 9.40 -2.30 23.25
C PRO A 292 10.71 -1.54 23.08
N ALA A 293 10.61 -0.39 22.39
CA ALA A 293 11.68 0.61 22.38
C ALA A 293 11.10 1.98 22.72
N ARG A 294 11.80 2.72 23.57
CA ARG A 294 11.43 4.07 23.97
C ARG A 294 11.56 5.04 22.79
N GLY A 295 10.75 6.09 22.80
CA GLY A 295 10.66 7.09 21.74
C GLY A 295 11.98 7.73 21.29
N ASP A 296 12.93 7.93 22.20
CA ASP A 296 14.27 8.46 21.88
C ASP A 296 15.10 7.51 20.99
N LYS A 297 14.97 6.20 21.19
CA LYS A 297 15.53 5.18 20.29
C LYS A 297 14.76 5.12 18.98
N VAL A 298 13.43 5.19 19.04
CA VAL A 298 12.58 5.15 17.85
C VAL A 298 12.88 6.31 16.90
N VAL A 299 13.13 7.52 17.40
CA VAL A 299 13.56 8.67 16.58
C VAL A 299 14.76 8.29 15.71
N LYS A 300 15.80 7.68 16.30
CA LYS A 300 17.02 7.28 15.57
C LYS A 300 16.72 6.21 14.52
N MET A 301 15.88 5.24 14.87
CA MET A 301 15.48 4.17 13.95
C MET A 301 14.68 4.72 12.76
N ILE A 302 13.75 5.65 13.00
CA ILE A 302 12.97 6.32 11.95
C ILE A 302 13.88 7.17 11.05
N THR A 303 14.79 7.96 11.63
CA THR A 303 15.73 8.75 10.84
C THR A 303 16.60 7.85 9.97
N ALA A 304 17.13 6.75 10.50
CA ALA A 304 17.90 5.78 9.73
C ALA A 304 17.06 5.10 8.63
N ALA A 305 15.80 4.77 8.92
CA ALA A 305 14.90 4.16 7.94
C ALA A 305 14.55 5.14 6.79
N LEU A 306 14.48 6.44 7.08
CA LEU A 306 14.24 7.49 6.07
C LEU A 306 15.50 7.87 5.28
N ASP A 307 16.69 7.70 5.85
CA ASP A 307 17.98 8.01 5.24
C ASP A 307 18.44 6.89 4.29
N GLN A 308 17.67 6.66 3.23
CA GLN A 308 17.98 5.69 2.19
C GLN A 308 18.80 6.33 1.05
N SER A 309 19.75 5.57 0.50
CA SER A 309 20.52 6.03 -0.66
C SER A 309 19.59 6.26 -1.88
N PRO A 310 19.91 7.19 -2.80
CA PRO A 310 19.13 7.37 -4.03
C PRO A 310 18.97 6.09 -4.85
N GLU A 311 19.96 5.19 -4.81
CA GLU A 311 19.90 3.87 -5.42
C GLU A 311 18.85 2.98 -4.75
N THR A 312 18.82 2.94 -3.41
CA THR A 312 17.81 2.18 -2.65
C THR A 312 16.41 2.73 -2.91
N ILE A 313 16.25 4.06 -2.93
CA ILE A 313 14.99 4.72 -3.28
C ILE A 313 14.57 4.35 -4.70
N ALA A 314 15.49 4.34 -5.66
CA ALA A 314 15.20 3.92 -7.03
C ALA A 314 14.80 2.44 -7.12
N ILE A 315 15.44 1.55 -6.34
CA ILE A 315 15.08 0.13 -6.26
C ILE A 315 13.67 -0.06 -5.68
N ILE A 316 13.34 0.65 -4.59
CA ILE A 316 11.98 0.62 -4.01
C ILE A 316 10.99 1.17 -5.02
N ALA A 317 11.25 2.35 -5.59
CA ALA A 317 10.37 2.99 -6.56
C ALA A 317 10.14 2.08 -7.78
N ASP A 318 11.18 1.41 -8.27
CA ASP A 318 11.09 0.45 -9.37
C ASP A 318 10.25 -0.78 -9.00
N ALA A 319 10.44 -1.35 -7.81
CA ALA A 319 9.62 -2.45 -7.32
C ALA A 319 8.14 -2.03 -7.13
N LEU A 320 7.90 -0.75 -6.80
CA LEU A 320 6.57 -0.18 -6.60
C LEU A 320 5.98 0.49 -7.85
N LYS A 321 6.68 0.47 -9.00
CA LYS A 321 6.05 0.75 -10.29
C LYS A 321 5.06 -0.38 -10.55
N ALA A 322 3.90 -0.26 -9.93
CA ALA A 322 2.69 -0.71 -10.58
C ALA A 322 2.60 0.13 -11.85
N GLU A 323 2.80 -0.49 -13.01
CA GLU A 323 1.75 -0.28 -14.00
C GLU A 323 0.47 -0.68 -13.23
N ALA A 324 -0.33 0.31 -12.81
CA ALA A 324 -1.72 0.00 -12.48
C ALA A 324 -2.20 -0.79 -13.69
N GLU A 325 -2.59 -2.05 -13.49
CA GLU A 325 -3.04 -2.88 -14.59
C GLU A 325 -4.41 -2.31 -14.97
N MET A 326 -4.36 -1.29 -15.81
CA MET A 326 -5.51 -0.49 -16.17
C MET A 326 -6.46 -1.42 -16.91
N VAL A 327 -7.67 -1.52 -16.39
CA VAL A 327 -8.71 -2.27 -17.09
C VAL A 327 -9.22 -1.39 -18.20
N GLN A 328 -9.13 -1.92 -19.41
CA GLN A 328 -9.66 -1.31 -20.61
C GLN A 328 -10.94 -2.03 -21.00
N VAL A 329 -12.04 -1.30 -21.10
CA VAL A 329 -13.34 -1.86 -21.48
C VAL A 329 -14.03 -0.94 -22.47
N THR A 330 -14.68 -1.55 -23.47
CA THR A 330 -15.56 -0.87 -24.39
C THR A 330 -17.00 -1.25 -24.08
N THR A 331 -17.81 -0.27 -23.70
CA THR A 331 -19.17 -0.49 -23.17
C THR A 331 -20.01 0.77 -23.32
N GLU A 332 -21.32 0.66 -23.12
CA GLU A 332 -22.20 1.81 -22.97
C GLU A 332 -22.23 2.33 -21.53
N ILE A 333 -22.45 3.63 -21.38
CA ILE A 333 -22.79 4.25 -20.09
C ILE A 333 -24.21 3.82 -19.72
N LEU A 334 -24.34 3.12 -18.59
CA LEU A 334 -25.61 2.61 -18.07
C LEU A 334 -26.31 3.62 -17.15
N ALA A 335 -25.54 4.39 -16.38
CA ALA A 335 -26.05 5.45 -15.51
C ALA A 335 -24.97 6.49 -15.18
N LEU A 336 -25.40 7.69 -14.79
CA LEU A 336 -24.57 8.80 -14.35
C LEU A 336 -25.16 9.42 -13.09
N ASP A 337 -24.31 9.93 -12.20
CA ASP A 337 -24.75 10.80 -11.09
C ASP A 337 -24.96 12.25 -11.55
N ASP A 338 -25.49 13.08 -10.64
CA ASP A 338 -25.69 14.52 -10.88
C ASP A 338 -24.34 15.24 -11.08
N GLY A 339 -23.94 15.38 -12.34
CA GLY A 339 -22.73 16.08 -12.75
C GLY A 339 -21.58 15.19 -13.21
N GLY A 340 -21.83 13.90 -13.43
CA GLY A 340 -20.92 12.96 -14.11
C GLY A 340 -19.64 12.64 -13.34
N LYS A 341 -19.67 12.72 -12.01
CA LYS A 341 -18.55 12.29 -11.14
C LYS A 341 -18.52 10.79 -10.95
N GLU A 342 -19.64 10.11 -11.15
CA GLU A 342 -19.72 8.65 -11.14
C GLU A 342 -20.38 8.17 -12.44
N VAL A 343 -19.76 7.17 -13.07
CA VAL A 343 -20.24 6.53 -14.30
C VAL A 343 -20.45 5.06 -14.00
N THR A 344 -21.67 4.57 -14.25
CA THR A 344 -21.98 3.14 -14.19
C THR A 344 -21.86 2.54 -15.58
N PHE A 345 -21.13 1.44 -15.70
CA PHE A 345 -20.89 0.73 -16.95
C PHE A 345 -20.85 -0.78 -16.75
N SER A 346 -20.92 -1.56 -17.82
CA SER A 346 -20.78 -3.02 -17.74
C SER A 346 -19.35 -3.43 -18.09
N ASN A 347 -18.75 -4.28 -17.26
CA ASN A 347 -17.53 -5.00 -17.60
C ASN A 347 -17.79 -6.51 -17.42
N ASP A 348 -17.63 -7.29 -18.49
CA ASP A 348 -17.93 -8.74 -18.51
C ASP A 348 -19.31 -9.13 -17.92
N GLY A 349 -20.32 -8.28 -18.12
CA GLY A 349 -21.70 -8.50 -17.65
C GLY A 349 -21.94 -8.09 -16.19
N VAL A 350 -20.95 -7.50 -15.52
CA VAL A 350 -21.07 -6.95 -14.16
C VAL A 350 -21.14 -5.43 -14.23
N ASN A 351 -22.10 -4.84 -13.51
CA ASN A 351 -22.19 -3.38 -13.38
C ASN A 351 -21.10 -2.86 -12.44
N VAL A 352 -20.26 -1.98 -12.97
CA VAL A 352 -19.17 -1.30 -12.25
C VAL A 352 -19.50 0.18 -12.15
N VAL A 353 -19.23 0.78 -10.99
CA VAL A 353 -19.29 2.24 -10.80
C VAL A 353 -17.87 2.77 -10.75
N GLY A 354 -17.53 3.67 -11.67
CA GLY A 354 -16.23 4.33 -11.74
C GLY A 354 -16.31 5.81 -11.45
N SER A 355 -15.28 6.34 -10.79
CA SER A 355 -15.20 7.75 -10.41
C SER A 355 -14.42 8.58 -11.44
N VAL A 356 -14.97 9.74 -11.78
CA VAL A 356 -14.43 10.68 -12.77
C VAL A 356 -13.81 11.88 -12.08
N SER A 357 -12.49 11.84 -11.93
CA SER A 357 -11.72 12.91 -11.31
C SER A 357 -11.54 14.09 -12.26
N GLY A 358 -11.88 15.29 -11.78
CA GLY A 358 -11.85 16.49 -12.63
C GLY A 358 -10.44 16.96 -13.01
N SER A 359 -9.39 16.50 -12.33
CA SER A 359 -8.00 16.85 -12.63
C SER A 359 -7.16 15.66 -13.10
N ARG A 360 -7.67 14.43 -13.00
CA ARG A 360 -6.91 13.20 -13.26
C ARG A 360 -7.53 12.31 -14.34
N THR A 361 -8.81 12.49 -14.67
CA THR A 361 -9.46 11.74 -15.75
C THR A 361 -9.49 12.57 -17.02
N GLN A 362 -8.98 12.02 -18.11
CA GLN A 362 -9.14 12.61 -19.44
C GLN A 362 -10.49 12.20 -20.02
N VAL A 363 -11.33 13.18 -20.38
CA VAL A 363 -12.64 12.91 -20.99
C VAL A 363 -12.64 13.43 -22.41
N SER A 364 -13.11 12.63 -23.36
CA SER A 364 -13.28 13.03 -24.75
C SER A 364 -14.61 12.55 -25.33
N LEU A 365 -15.15 13.35 -26.25
CA LEU A 365 -16.38 13.06 -26.98
C LEU A 365 -16.13 13.23 -28.47
N ASN A 366 -16.38 12.17 -29.26
CA ASN A 366 -16.11 12.14 -30.71
C ASN A 366 -14.66 12.58 -31.06
N GLY A 367 -13.69 12.23 -30.21
CA GLY A 367 -12.27 12.54 -30.41
C GLY A 367 -11.83 13.95 -29.98
N ALA A 368 -12.74 14.80 -29.50
CA ALA A 368 -12.40 16.11 -28.93
C ALA A 368 -12.42 16.08 -27.40
N GLU A 369 -11.55 16.85 -26.74
CA GLU A 369 -11.56 17.02 -25.28
C GLU A 369 -12.93 17.54 -24.82
N ALA A 370 -13.46 16.93 -23.76
CA ALA A 370 -14.79 17.20 -23.24
C ALA A 370 -14.81 17.26 -21.72
N SER A 371 -15.90 17.75 -21.15
CA SER A 371 -16.15 17.71 -19.72
C SER A 371 -16.91 16.42 -19.36
N ARG A 372 -16.70 15.92 -18.14
CA ARG A 372 -17.53 14.82 -17.60
C ARG A 372 -19.03 15.13 -17.55
N LYS A 373 -19.40 16.42 -17.60
CA LYS A 373 -20.81 16.86 -17.68
C LYS A 373 -21.43 16.66 -19.06
N ASP A 374 -20.61 16.42 -20.07
CA ASP A 374 -21.05 16.21 -21.46
C ASP A 374 -21.31 14.73 -21.75
N LEU A 375 -21.09 13.85 -20.76
CA LEU A 375 -21.39 12.42 -20.85
C LEU A 375 -22.90 12.22 -20.68
N GLU A 376 -23.47 11.31 -21.47
CA GLU A 376 -24.89 10.94 -21.43
C GLU A 376 -25.06 9.41 -21.35
N VAL A 377 -26.16 8.99 -20.72
CA VAL A 377 -26.54 7.57 -20.67
C VAL A 377 -26.80 7.05 -22.09
N GLY A 378 -26.26 5.87 -22.39
CA GLY A 378 -26.34 5.23 -23.71
C GLY A 378 -25.20 5.59 -24.66
N MET A 379 -24.29 6.49 -24.30
CA MET A 379 -23.07 6.71 -25.10
C MET A 379 -22.19 5.47 -25.09
N SER A 380 -21.69 5.07 -26.26
CA SER A 380 -20.70 4.01 -26.38
C SER A 380 -19.31 4.57 -26.08
N CYS A 381 -18.62 3.99 -25.11
CA CYS A 381 -17.39 4.54 -24.56
C CYS A 381 -16.28 3.49 -24.46
N ALA A 382 -15.07 3.99 -24.62
CA ALA A 382 -13.81 3.33 -24.37
C ALA A 382 -13.31 3.85 -23.01
N LEU A 383 -13.25 2.97 -22.02
CA LEU A 383 -12.99 3.31 -20.64
C LEU A 383 -11.67 2.67 -20.21
N GLU A 384 -10.79 3.47 -19.61
CA GLU A 384 -9.56 3.01 -18.97
C GLU A 384 -9.61 3.40 -17.49
N TYR A 385 -9.67 2.42 -16.59
CA TYR A 385 -9.81 2.66 -15.16
C TYR A 385 -8.90 1.77 -14.31
N ASP A 386 -8.55 2.26 -13.13
CA ASP A 386 -7.77 1.52 -12.14
C ASP A 386 -8.72 0.80 -11.17
N PRO A 387 -8.90 -0.53 -11.28
CA PRO A 387 -9.80 -1.27 -10.39
C PRO A 387 -9.26 -1.36 -8.95
N ALA A 388 -7.98 -1.07 -8.72
CA ALA A 388 -7.33 -1.10 -7.42
C ALA A 388 -7.44 0.23 -6.65
N SER A 389 -7.95 1.28 -7.30
CA SER A 389 -8.17 2.59 -6.70
C SER A 389 -9.50 2.67 -5.93
N ASP A 390 -9.56 3.55 -4.91
CA ASP A 390 -10.81 3.85 -4.19
C ASP A 390 -11.84 4.42 -5.18
N GLY A 391 -12.85 3.61 -5.55
CA GLY A 391 -13.93 4.01 -6.46
C GLY A 391 -13.64 3.84 -7.94
N ASN A 392 -12.79 2.87 -8.34
CA ASN A 392 -12.51 2.52 -9.74
C ASN A 392 -12.22 3.76 -10.61
N GLU A 393 -11.26 4.59 -10.18
CA GLU A 393 -10.94 5.87 -10.79
C GLU A 393 -10.53 5.73 -12.26
N PHE A 394 -11.20 6.49 -13.13
CA PHE A 394 -10.86 6.53 -14.54
C PHE A 394 -9.58 7.32 -14.79
N LYS A 395 -8.71 6.76 -15.63
CA LYS A 395 -7.65 7.52 -16.30
C LYS A 395 -8.17 8.17 -17.56
N SER A 396 -8.97 7.46 -18.36
CA SER A 396 -9.59 8.02 -19.57
C SER A 396 -11.01 7.50 -19.82
N ILE A 397 -11.85 8.39 -20.36
CA ILE A 397 -13.20 8.12 -20.85
C ILE A 397 -13.31 8.74 -22.23
N ALA A 398 -13.38 7.92 -23.27
CA ALA A 398 -13.58 8.37 -24.63
C ALA A 398 -14.92 7.86 -25.15
N CYS A 399 -15.87 8.75 -25.41
CA CYS A 399 -17.24 8.38 -25.81
C CYS A 399 -17.59 8.85 -27.22
N SER A 400 -18.59 8.22 -27.84
CA SER A 400 -19.20 8.69 -29.09
C SER A 400 -20.72 8.64 -29.05
N ASN A 401 -21.34 9.53 -29.83
CA ASN A 401 -22.80 9.62 -29.95
C ASN A 401 -23.37 8.82 -31.13
N ASN A 402 -22.49 8.18 -31.93
CA ASN A 402 -22.88 7.51 -33.17
C ASN A 402 -23.05 5.98 -32.99
N GLY A 403 -23.09 5.48 -31.75
CA GLY A 403 -23.26 4.06 -31.45
C GLY A 403 -22.05 3.17 -31.76
N VAL A 404 -20.88 3.79 -32.04
CA VAL A 404 -19.61 3.10 -32.25
C VAL A 404 -18.64 3.65 -31.23
N ALA A 405 -18.26 2.85 -30.22
CA ALA A 405 -17.32 3.32 -29.21
C ALA A 405 -15.98 3.72 -29.86
N PRO A 406 -15.34 4.82 -29.40
CA PRO A 406 -13.99 5.15 -29.82
C PRO A 406 -13.01 4.03 -29.46
N VAL A 407 -11.89 3.93 -30.16
CA VAL A 407 -10.75 3.10 -29.71
C VAL A 407 -10.01 3.90 -28.63
N ILE A 408 -9.62 3.27 -27.52
CA ILE A 408 -8.82 3.93 -26.46
C ILE A 408 -7.49 4.39 -27.07
N GLU A 409 -7.33 5.70 -27.27
CA GLU A 409 -6.06 6.28 -27.71
C GLU A 409 -5.11 6.46 -26.51
N GLY A 410 -4.14 5.56 -26.32
CA GLY A 410 -3.07 5.86 -25.36
C GLY A 410 -2.12 4.74 -24.96
N GLY A 411 -1.33 4.21 -25.89
CA GLY A 411 -0.17 3.37 -25.58
C GLY A 411 0.27 2.53 -26.78
N PRO A 412 1.48 1.94 -26.75
CA PRO A 412 1.86 0.94 -27.73
C PRO A 412 0.83 -0.19 -27.68
N VAL A 413 0.17 -0.44 -28.80
CA VAL A 413 -0.82 -1.51 -28.90
C VAL A 413 -0.07 -2.83 -28.99
N LYS A 414 -0.30 -3.72 -28.03
CA LYS A 414 0.22 -5.08 -28.02
C LYS A 414 -0.87 -6.05 -28.44
N LEU A 415 -0.58 -6.89 -29.43
CA LEU A 415 -1.51 -7.94 -29.88
C LEU A 415 -0.75 -9.10 -30.50
N SER A 416 -1.38 -10.27 -30.52
CA SER A 416 -0.89 -11.45 -31.23
C SER A 416 -1.82 -11.76 -32.39
N THR A 417 -1.30 -11.79 -33.62
CA THR A 417 -2.11 -12.01 -34.82
C THR A 417 -1.26 -12.49 -35.99
N GLN A 418 -1.92 -12.86 -37.09
CA GLN A 418 -1.24 -13.27 -38.31
C GLN A 418 -0.90 -12.08 -39.22
N ILE A 419 0.26 -12.18 -39.88
CA ILE A 419 0.59 -11.33 -41.03
C ILE A 419 -0.33 -11.71 -42.18
N LEU A 420 -1.18 -10.77 -42.62
CA LEU A 420 -2.10 -10.96 -43.74
C LEU A 420 -1.40 -10.67 -45.07
N THR A 421 -0.65 -9.58 -45.15
CA THR A 421 0.10 -9.18 -46.34
C THR A 421 1.39 -8.46 -45.96
N LEU A 422 2.38 -8.50 -46.86
CA LEU A 422 3.65 -7.78 -46.74
C LEU A 422 3.83 -6.85 -47.95
N GLY A 423 4.14 -5.59 -47.68
CA GLY A 423 4.46 -4.57 -48.67
C GLY A 423 5.93 -4.12 -48.59
N ASP A 424 6.44 -3.59 -49.70
CA ASP A 424 7.76 -2.93 -49.78
C ASP A 424 8.93 -3.73 -49.16
N GLY A 425 8.98 -5.04 -49.42
CA GLY A 425 10.04 -5.93 -48.91
C GLY A 425 10.02 -6.07 -47.39
N GLY A 426 8.81 -6.10 -46.80
CA GLY A 426 8.57 -6.24 -45.37
C GLY A 426 8.54 -4.92 -44.60
N LYS A 427 8.62 -3.77 -45.28
CA LYS A 427 8.50 -2.45 -44.64
C LYS A 427 7.09 -2.15 -44.17
N LEU A 428 6.08 -2.75 -44.80
CA LEU A 428 4.68 -2.61 -44.42
C LEU A 428 4.12 -4.00 -44.12
N VAL A 429 3.46 -4.14 -42.98
CA VAL A 429 2.82 -5.38 -42.53
C VAL A 429 1.34 -5.07 -42.33
N THR A 430 0.47 -5.81 -43.02
CA THR A 430 -0.97 -5.72 -42.79
C THR A 430 -1.40 -6.84 -41.85
N PHE A 431 -2.17 -6.51 -40.82
CA PHE A 431 -2.61 -7.44 -39.79
C PHE A 431 -4.02 -7.09 -39.30
N LYS A 432 -4.68 -8.03 -38.62
CA LYS A 432 -5.95 -7.75 -37.96
C LYS A 432 -5.73 -7.27 -36.53
N ASN A 433 -6.30 -6.12 -36.20
CA ASN A 433 -6.58 -5.73 -34.82
C ASN A 433 -8.08 -5.80 -34.61
N GLN A 434 -8.55 -6.76 -33.81
CA GLN A 434 -9.96 -7.14 -33.73
C GLN A 434 -10.53 -7.42 -35.14
N ASP A 435 -11.59 -6.72 -35.54
CA ASP A 435 -12.23 -6.88 -36.85
C ASP A 435 -11.72 -5.91 -37.93
N THR A 436 -10.69 -5.11 -37.62
CA THR A 436 -10.15 -4.09 -38.54
C THR A 436 -8.78 -4.50 -39.09
N GLU A 437 -8.57 -4.34 -40.40
CA GLU A 437 -7.25 -4.47 -41.01
C GLU A 437 -6.44 -3.18 -40.80
N VAL A 438 -5.23 -3.34 -40.26
CA VAL A 438 -4.30 -2.25 -39.95
C VAL A 438 -3.01 -2.49 -40.72
N VAL A 439 -2.43 -1.41 -41.27
CA VAL A 439 -1.11 -1.42 -41.90
C VAL A 439 -0.11 -0.79 -40.93
N GLY A 440 0.89 -1.55 -40.51
CA GLY A 440 2.01 -1.11 -39.67
C GLY A 440 3.32 -1.02 -40.43
N SER A 441 4.20 -0.12 -39.99
CA SER A 441 5.52 0.09 -40.63
C SER A 441 6.66 -0.51 -39.82
N VAL A 442 7.56 -1.23 -40.50
CA VAL A 442 8.73 -1.89 -39.91
C VAL A 442 9.99 -1.11 -40.27
N SER A 443 10.50 -0.36 -39.30
CA SER A 443 11.72 0.42 -39.45
C SER A 443 12.95 -0.40 -39.05
N GLY A 444 13.95 -0.43 -39.94
CA GLY A 444 15.16 -1.23 -39.72
C GLY A 444 16.07 -0.75 -38.57
N SER A 445 15.86 0.46 -38.06
CA SER A 445 16.64 1.00 -36.92
C SER A 445 15.80 1.20 -35.64
N ARG A 446 14.48 1.07 -35.72
CA ARG A 446 13.55 1.38 -34.61
C ARG A 446 12.61 0.25 -34.23
N THR A 447 12.45 -0.75 -35.11
CA THR A 447 11.65 -1.95 -34.82
C THR A 447 12.57 -3.12 -34.50
N ALA A 448 12.42 -3.71 -33.31
CA ALA A 448 13.06 -4.98 -32.98
C ALA A 448 12.26 -6.13 -33.62
N VAL A 449 12.87 -6.89 -34.52
CA VAL A 449 12.24 -8.05 -35.18
C VAL A 449 12.88 -9.33 -34.66
N THR A 450 12.06 -10.29 -34.24
CA THR A 450 12.54 -11.63 -33.89
C THR A 450 11.74 -12.70 -34.62
N LEU A 451 12.39 -13.83 -34.92
CA LEU A 451 11.77 -15.00 -35.52
C LEU A 451 12.16 -16.24 -34.70
N ASN A 452 11.18 -16.94 -34.15
CA ASN A 452 11.38 -18.11 -33.27
C ASN A 452 12.38 -17.83 -32.12
N GLY A 453 12.31 -16.62 -31.55
CA GLY A 453 13.16 -16.18 -30.43
C GLY A 453 14.58 -15.73 -30.81
N ALA A 454 14.95 -15.74 -32.10
CA ALA A 454 16.23 -15.23 -32.58
C ALA A 454 16.07 -13.85 -33.24
N GLU A 455 17.09 -13.00 -33.15
CA GLU A 455 17.13 -11.70 -33.83
C GLU A 455 17.00 -11.90 -35.35
N ALA A 456 16.09 -11.16 -35.98
CA ALA A 456 15.75 -11.27 -37.38
C ALA A 456 15.59 -9.88 -38.00
N THR A 457 15.33 -9.85 -39.31
CA THR A 457 15.05 -8.61 -40.03
C THR A 457 13.68 -8.68 -40.68
N ARG A 458 13.16 -7.53 -41.10
CA ARG A 458 11.90 -7.46 -41.85
C ARG A 458 11.88 -8.28 -43.15
N LYS A 459 13.04 -8.68 -43.67
CA LYS A 459 13.15 -9.54 -44.86
C LYS A 459 12.82 -11.01 -44.56
N ASP A 460 12.84 -11.39 -43.29
CA ASP A 460 12.61 -12.76 -42.83
C ASP A 460 11.13 -13.01 -42.50
N LEU A 461 10.29 -11.98 -42.59
CA LEU A 461 8.85 -12.06 -42.39
C LEU A 461 8.17 -12.72 -43.59
N ALA A 462 7.13 -13.51 -43.32
CA ALA A 462 6.28 -14.13 -44.34
C ALA A 462 4.80 -13.97 -43.99
N VAL A 463 3.95 -13.96 -45.02
CA VAL A 463 2.49 -14.02 -44.87
C VAL A 463 2.09 -15.31 -44.17
N GLY A 464 1.17 -15.22 -43.21
CA GLY A 464 0.68 -16.33 -42.41
C GLY A 464 1.43 -16.57 -41.10
N MET A 465 2.60 -15.94 -40.89
CA MET A 465 3.31 -16.00 -39.61
C MET A 465 2.44 -15.39 -38.50
N THR A 466 2.44 -16.03 -37.34
CA THR A 466 1.82 -15.47 -36.12
C THR A 466 2.86 -14.66 -35.39
N CYS A 467 2.54 -13.41 -35.09
CA CYS A 467 3.46 -12.49 -34.45
C CYS A 467 2.82 -11.80 -33.24
N ASP A 468 3.60 -11.69 -32.18
CA ASP A 468 3.37 -10.75 -31.09
C ASP A 468 3.92 -9.39 -31.53
N MET A 469 3.01 -8.44 -31.71
CA MET A 469 3.26 -7.13 -32.27
C MET A 469 3.06 -6.06 -31.22
N GLU A 470 4.00 -5.12 -31.12
CA GLU A 470 3.83 -3.87 -30.36
C GLU A 470 3.99 -2.70 -31.34
N TYR A 471 2.96 -1.90 -31.57
CA TYR A 471 3.02 -0.75 -32.48
C TYR A 471 2.45 0.54 -31.88
N ASP A 472 2.98 1.69 -32.32
CA ASP A 472 2.50 2.99 -31.87
C ASP A 472 1.52 3.58 -32.91
N PRO A 473 0.21 3.63 -32.61
CA PRO A 473 -0.79 4.16 -33.54
C PRO A 473 -0.67 5.68 -33.77
N LYS A 474 0.13 6.41 -32.96
CA LYS A 474 0.38 7.86 -33.14
C LYS A 474 1.59 8.16 -34.02
N SER A 475 2.40 7.15 -34.34
CA SER A 475 3.55 7.32 -35.24
C SER A 475 3.09 7.35 -36.70
N GLU A 476 3.85 8.06 -37.55
CA GLU A 476 3.57 8.10 -38.99
C GLU A 476 3.65 6.68 -39.57
N GLY A 477 2.49 6.12 -39.95
CA GLY A 477 2.38 4.78 -40.51
C GLY A 477 2.38 3.63 -39.49
N ASN A 478 1.88 3.84 -38.26
CA ASN A 478 1.70 2.79 -37.24
C ASN A 478 2.98 1.96 -37.02
N GLU A 479 4.09 2.63 -36.75
CA GLU A 479 5.42 2.04 -36.60
C GLU A 479 5.47 1.02 -35.45
N PHE A 480 6.00 -0.16 -35.76
CA PHE A 480 6.25 -1.20 -34.78
C PHE A 480 7.43 -0.84 -33.88
N LYS A 481 7.27 -1.02 -32.57
CA LYS A 481 8.37 -1.09 -31.61
C LYS A 481 8.98 -2.49 -31.58
N THR A 482 8.14 -3.51 -31.49
CA THR A 482 8.57 -4.92 -31.53
C THR A 482 7.67 -5.73 -32.46
N LEU A 483 8.27 -6.71 -33.13
CA LEU A 483 7.59 -7.64 -34.02
C LEU A 483 8.23 -9.02 -33.87
N SER A 484 7.65 -9.88 -33.03
CA SER A 484 8.20 -11.20 -32.70
C SER A 484 7.34 -12.28 -33.33
N CYS A 485 7.86 -12.94 -34.36
CA CYS A 485 7.10 -13.86 -35.20
C CYS A 485 7.50 -15.32 -34.99
N SER A 486 6.59 -16.22 -35.31
CA SER A 486 6.82 -17.67 -35.39
C SER A 486 6.16 -18.23 -36.66
N ASN A 487 6.75 -19.31 -37.20
CA ASN A 487 6.29 -19.98 -38.43
C ASN A 487 5.04 -20.81 -38.24
#